data_AF-A0A944Y5L7-F1
#
_entry.id   AF-A0A944Y5L7-F1
#
_cell.length_a   1.000
_cell.length_b   1.000
_cell.length_c   1.000
_cell.angle_alpha   90.00
_cell.angle_beta   90.00
_cell.angle_gamma   90.00
#
_symmetry.space_group_name_H-M   'P 1'
#
loop_
_entity.id
_entity.type
_entity.pdbx_description
1 polymer ?
#
loop_
_entity_poly.entity_id
_entity_poly.type
_entity_poly.pdbx_seq_one_letter_code
_entity_poly.pdbx_strand_id
1 'polypeptide(L)'
;MRELIYAIIFTAVLPSAYSMDTAKVWTELKKKNRCGTERLRDIQFHLTKKQIRSGDAFVIGGELKEGQIVGNSDRAYGGRSKKKDLMLIHRITDGPRLIGYNIKLSLCEKSEFYRGMKIIGPESKLTKFRIPGQMILGGSYNCPLGHIDSGHVTFKSNHFGIESLPISFEGVCSGPTGQQFARNFGR
;
A
#
# COMPACT_ATOMS: atom_id res chain seq x y z
N MET A 1 -8.65 59.24 23.04
CA MET A 1 -9.40 58.41 22.08
C MET A 1 -8.46 57.30 21.61
N ARG A 2 -8.82 56.04 21.89
CA ARG A 2 -8.03 54.84 21.56
C ARG A 2 -8.47 54.33 20.19
N GLU A 3 -7.59 54.34 19.21
CA GLU A 3 -7.79 53.71 17.90
C GLU A 3 -7.52 52.20 18.03
N LEU A 4 -8.56 51.40 17.74
CA LEU A 4 -8.55 49.94 17.77
C LEU A 4 -7.94 49.39 16.47
N ILE A 5 -6.92 48.55 16.63
CA ILE A 5 -6.29 47.77 15.55
C ILE A 5 -7.27 46.68 15.11
N TYR A 6 -7.79 46.76 13.88
CA TYR A 6 -8.52 45.67 13.23
C TYR A 6 -7.53 44.59 12.77
N ALA A 7 -7.44 43.49 13.53
CA ALA A 7 -6.78 42.27 13.08
C ALA A 7 -7.71 41.53 12.11
N ILE A 8 -7.39 41.57 10.81
CA ILE A 8 -8.04 40.74 9.80
C ILE A 8 -7.54 39.30 10.01
N ILE A 9 -8.43 38.45 10.52
CA ILE A 9 -8.18 37.01 10.69
C ILE A 9 -8.15 36.38 9.29
N PHE A 10 -6.97 35.97 8.84
CA PHE A 10 -6.82 35.06 7.71
C PHE A 10 -7.28 33.66 8.13
N THR A 11 -8.56 33.34 7.92
CA THR A 11 -9.00 31.94 7.89
C THR A 11 -8.45 31.32 6.60
N ALA A 12 -7.28 30.68 6.69
CA ALA A 12 -6.79 29.80 5.65
C ALA A 12 -7.80 28.66 5.49
N VAL A 13 -8.58 28.72 4.41
CA VAL A 13 -9.36 27.58 3.92
C VAL A 13 -8.34 26.50 3.57
N LEU A 14 -8.18 25.51 4.44
CA LEU A 14 -7.37 24.33 4.13
C LEU A 14 -7.96 23.70 2.86
N PRO A 15 -7.15 23.41 1.83
CA PRO A 15 -7.65 22.78 0.62
C PRO A 15 -8.33 21.47 1.01
N SER A 16 -9.55 21.32 0.51
CA SER A 16 -10.40 20.15 0.70
C SER A 16 -9.61 18.88 0.42
N ALA A 17 -9.86 17.87 1.25
CA ALA A 17 -9.37 16.52 1.03
C ALA A 17 -9.68 16.10 -0.41
N TYR A 18 -8.67 16.04 -1.28
CA TYR A 18 -8.80 15.41 -2.57
C TYR A 18 -9.23 13.97 -2.31
N SER A 19 -10.49 13.63 -2.62
CA SER A 19 -10.93 12.25 -2.65
C SER A 19 -10.29 11.60 -3.88
N MET A 20 -9.06 11.12 -3.72
CA MET A 20 -8.38 10.38 -4.78
C MET A 20 -9.19 9.11 -5.06
N ASP A 21 -9.56 8.92 -6.33
CA ASP A 21 -10.10 7.66 -6.81
C ASP A 21 -9.00 6.58 -6.80
N THR A 22 -8.92 5.87 -5.68
CA THR A 22 -7.92 4.81 -5.44
C THR A 22 -8.08 3.65 -6.43
N ALA A 23 -9.26 3.44 -7.01
CA ALA A 23 -9.49 2.40 -8.02
C ALA A 23 -8.84 2.78 -9.36
N LYS A 24 -8.99 4.03 -9.80
CA LYS A 24 -8.29 4.56 -10.98
C LYS A 24 -6.78 4.51 -10.80
N VAL A 25 -6.28 4.98 -9.66
CA VAL A 25 -4.85 4.94 -9.29
C VAL A 25 -4.30 3.51 -9.31
N TRP A 26 -5.03 2.56 -8.73
CA TRP A 26 -4.64 1.15 -8.73
C TRP A 26 -4.58 0.56 -10.15
N THR A 27 -5.55 0.89 -10.99
CA THR A 27 -5.58 0.45 -12.39
C THR A 27 -4.37 0.95 -13.16
N GLU A 28 -4.02 2.22 -12.99
CA GLU A 28 -2.86 2.83 -13.65
C GLU A 28 -1.52 2.30 -13.11
N LEU A 29 -1.43 2.03 -11.79
CA LEU A 29 -0.26 1.34 -11.23
C LEU A 29 -0.06 -0.04 -11.87
N LYS A 30 -1.12 -0.81 -12.05
CA LYS A 30 -1.06 -2.12 -12.75
C LYS A 30 -0.63 -1.97 -14.21
N LYS A 31 -1.15 -0.98 -14.93
CA LYS A 31 -0.77 -0.70 -16.33
C LYS A 31 0.70 -0.32 -16.48
N LYS A 32 1.24 0.50 -15.57
CA LYS A 32 2.66 0.93 -15.58
C LYS A 32 3.62 -0.17 -15.13
N ASN A 33 3.16 -1.08 -14.28
CA ASN A 33 3.97 -2.16 -13.74
C ASN A 33 3.51 -3.51 -14.29
N ARG A 34 3.53 -3.65 -15.61
CA ARG A 34 3.18 -4.92 -16.26
C ARG A 34 4.15 -6.02 -15.80
N CYS A 35 3.61 -7.21 -15.58
CA CYS A 35 4.41 -8.40 -15.37
C CYS A 35 5.03 -8.81 -16.72
N GLY A 36 6.21 -9.42 -16.71
CA GLY A 36 6.73 -10.09 -17.92
C GLY A 36 5.93 -11.35 -18.27
N THR A 37 5.17 -11.85 -17.30
CA THR A 37 4.25 -12.99 -17.32
C THR A 37 2.82 -12.52 -17.01
N GLU A 38 1.93 -13.43 -16.59
CA GLU A 38 0.61 -13.06 -16.10
C GLU A 38 0.67 -12.41 -14.70
N ARG A 39 -0.33 -11.59 -14.40
CA ARG A 39 -0.57 -11.01 -13.08
C ARG A 39 -1.72 -11.76 -12.43
N LEU A 40 -1.50 -12.27 -11.21
CA LEU A 40 -2.57 -12.90 -10.44
C LEU A 40 -3.70 -11.92 -10.13
N ARG A 41 -4.90 -12.47 -9.88
CA ARG A 41 -6.02 -11.69 -9.36
C ARG A 41 -5.63 -11.00 -8.05
N ASP A 42 -6.17 -9.81 -7.85
CA ASP A 42 -5.87 -9.02 -6.65
C ASP A 42 -6.36 -9.76 -5.40
N ILE A 43 -5.47 -9.94 -4.43
CA ILE A 43 -5.76 -10.61 -3.16
C ILE A 43 -5.98 -9.53 -2.10
N GLN A 44 -7.00 -9.73 -1.26
CA GLN A 44 -7.42 -8.72 -0.29
C GLN A 44 -7.32 -9.26 1.13
N PHE A 45 -6.65 -8.50 1.96
CA PHE A 45 -6.44 -8.79 3.36
C PHE A 45 -6.77 -7.58 4.23
N HIS A 46 -6.85 -7.83 5.52
CA HIS A 46 -6.85 -6.79 6.53
C HIS A 46 -5.90 -7.13 7.67
N LEU A 47 -5.49 -6.06 8.36
CA LEU A 47 -4.71 -6.10 9.58
C LEU A 47 -5.46 -5.28 10.63
N THR A 48 -6.01 -5.95 11.65
CA THR A 48 -6.55 -5.27 12.83
C THR A 48 -5.39 -4.72 13.66
N LYS A 49 -5.54 -3.49 14.16
CA LYS A 49 -4.47 -2.63 14.67
C LYS A 49 -3.42 -3.30 15.58
N LYS A 50 -2.14 -3.21 15.17
CA LYS A 50 -1.00 -2.82 16.03
C LYS A 50 -0.17 -1.78 15.25
N GLN A 51 -0.53 -0.51 15.39
CA GLN A 51 0.30 0.60 14.91
C GLN A 51 1.22 1.03 16.05
N ILE A 52 2.53 1.12 15.79
CA ILE A 52 3.46 1.87 16.63
C ILE A 52 3.80 3.12 15.84
N ARG A 53 3.48 4.31 16.37
CA ARG A 53 3.93 5.57 15.77
C ARG A 53 5.39 5.77 16.15
N SER A 54 6.25 5.98 15.15
CA SER A 54 7.66 6.34 15.36
C SER A 54 7.94 7.62 14.57
N GLY A 55 7.82 8.77 15.24
CA GLY A 55 7.91 10.08 14.58
C GLY A 55 6.75 10.34 13.61
N ASP A 56 7.11 10.69 12.36
CA ASP A 56 6.18 10.95 11.25
C ASP A 56 5.80 9.71 10.44
N ALA A 57 6.45 8.58 10.72
CA ALA A 57 6.20 7.32 10.04
C ALA A 57 5.23 6.42 10.82
N PHE A 58 4.39 5.68 10.07
CA PHE A 58 3.48 4.69 10.63
C PHE A 58 4.09 3.32 10.45
N VAL A 59 4.29 2.60 11.55
CA VAL A 59 4.77 1.23 11.51
C VAL A 59 3.62 0.25 11.67
N ILE A 60 3.50 -0.69 10.74
CA ILE A 60 2.51 -1.78 10.79
C ILE A 60 3.20 -3.15 10.70
N GLY A 61 2.62 -4.17 11.33
CA GLY A 61 3.14 -5.54 11.29
C GLY A 61 2.14 -6.54 11.88
N GLY A 62 2.25 -7.80 11.48
CA GLY A 62 1.38 -8.88 11.96
C GLY A 62 0.85 -9.80 10.86
N GLU A 63 0.00 -10.74 11.28
CA GLU A 63 -0.69 -11.67 10.38
C GLU A 63 -1.78 -10.96 9.57
N LEU A 64 -1.87 -11.30 8.29
CA LEU A 64 -2.87 -10.77 7.39
C LEU A 64 -4.06 -11.73 7.33
N LYS A 65 -5.25 -11.22 7.63
CA LYS A 65 -6.50 -11.98 7.56
C LYS A 65 -7.21 -11.69 6.25
N GLU A 66 -7.76 -12.69 5.59
CA GLU A 66 -8.49 -12.49 4.33
C GLU A 66 -9.71 -11.57 4.51
N GLY A 67 -10.05 -10.84 3.44
CA GLY A 67 -11.19 -9.92 3.41
C GLY A 67 -10.81 -8.48 3.72
N GLN A 68 -11.79 -7.70 4.19
CA GLN A 68 -11.64 -6.26 4.45
C GLN A 68 -12.35 -5.87 5.75
N ILE A 69 -11.80 -4.87 6.43
CA ILE A 69 -12.47 -4.13 7.49
C ILE A 69 -13.39 -3.09 6.84
N VAL A 70 -14.65 -3.04 7.28
CA VAL A 70 -15.61 -2.00 6.89
C VAL A 70 -15.33 -0.73 7.71
N GLY A 71 -15.24 0.41 7.04
CA GLY A 71 -15.02 1.72 7.66
C GLY A 71 -14.63 2.78 6.64
N ASN A 72 -14.27 3.96 7.14
CA ASN A 72 -13.84 5.07 6.28
C ASN A 72 -12.38 4.92 5.90
N SER A 73 -12.05 5.11 4.63
CA SER A 73 -10.66 5.17 4.16
C SER A 73 -10.19 6.62 4.16
N ASP A 74 -9.33 7.01 5.11
CA ASP A 74 -8.83 8.38 5.20
C ASP A 74 -7.50 8.60 4.47
N ARG A 75 -6.72 7.53 4.24
CA ARG A 75 -5.44 7.60 3.54
C ARG A 75 -5.09 6.26 2.88
N ALA A 76 -4.43 6.34 1.73
CA ALA A 76 -3.94 5.18 0.99
C ALA A 76 -2.42 5.25 0.81
N TYR A 77 -1.74 4.10 0.83
CA TYR A 77 -0.29 3.97 0.66
C TYR A 77 0.02 2.94 -0.42
N GLY A 78 0.93 3.26 -1.34
CA GLY A 78 1.35 2.39 -2.43
C GLY A 78 2.78 1.88 -2.28
N GLY A 79 2.97 0.59 -2.53
CA GLY A 79 4.30 -0.02 -2.67
C GLY A 79 4.41 -0.88 -3.92
N ARG A 80 5.63 -1.04 -4.41
CA ARG A 80 5.99 -1.89 -5.55
C ARG A 80 7.22 -2.73 -5.19
N SER A 81 7.29 -3.96 -5.66
CA SER A 81 8.52 -4.78 -5.58
C SER A 81 9.43 -4.58 -6.79
N LYS A 82 10.70 -4.99 -6.66
CA LYS A 82 11.63 -5.07 -7.81
C LYS A 82 11.09 -5.97 -8.94
N LYS A 83 10.27 -6.96 -8.60
CA LYS A 83 9.61 -7.89 -9.54
C LYS A 83 8.24 -7.39 -10.02
N LYS A 84 7.94 -6.10 -9.83
CA LYS A 84 6.69 -5.45 -10.27
C LYS A 84 5.43 -5.93 -9.53
N ASP A 85 5.57 -6.65 -8.42
CA ASP A 85 4.45 -6.89 -7.51
C ASP A 85 3.98 -5.54 -6.94
N LEU A 86 2.68 -5.41 -6.65
CA LEU A 86 2.09 -4.17 -6.15
C LEU A 86 1.37 -4.42 -4.85
N MET A 87 1.38 -3.39 -4.01
CA MET A 87 0.66 -3.34 -2.74
C MET A 87 -0.03 -1.99 -2.62
N LEU A 88 -1.28 -2.02 -2.17
CA LEU A 88 -2.05 -0.85 -1.78
C LEU A 88 -2.59 -1.06 -0.37
N ILE A 89 -2.37 -0.10 0.51
CA ILE A 89 -2.82 -0.14 1.90
C ILE A 89 -3.75 1.03 2.14
N HIS A 90 -4.99 0.76 2.53
CA HIS A 90 -5.91 1.78 3.02
C HIS A 90 -5.90 1.77 4.55
N ARG A 91 -5.70 2.96 5.13
CA ARG A 91 -5.92 3.18 6.55
C ARG A 91 -7.42 3.31 6.77
N ILE A 92 -7.97 2.46 7.64
CA ILE A 92 -9.41 2.38 7.89
C ILE A 92 -9.73 2.95 9.27
N THR A 93 -10.65 3.92 9.31
CA THR A 93 -11.09 4.59 10.52
C THR A 93 -12.58 4.41 10.79
N ASP A 94 -12.93 4.56 12.05
CA ASP A 94 -14.28 4.67 12.58
C ASP A 94 -14.35 6.03 13.30
N GLY A 95 -14.88 7.03 12.59
CA GLY A 95 -14.69 8.44 12.95
C GLY A 95 -13.20 8.81 13.03
N PRO A 96 -12.72 9.39 14.15
CA PRO A 96 -11.31 9.73 14.34
C PRO A 96 -10.43 8.52 14.71
N ARG A 97 -11.03 7.37 15.04
CA ARG A 97 -10.31 6.21 15.56
C ARG A 97 -9.81 5.33 14.44
N LEU A 98 -8.49 5.12 14.37
CA LEU A 98 -7.91 4.06 13.54
C LEU A 98 -8.34 2.67 14.06
N ILE A 99 -8.97 1.88 13.19
CA ILE A 99 -9.42 0.50 13.50
C ILE A 99 -8.55 -0.57 12.81
N GLY A 100 -7.88 -0.24 11.71
CA GLY A 100 -6.92 -1.13 11.07
C GLY A 100 -6.54 -0.70 9.66
N TYR A 101 -6.10 -1.68 8.88
CA TYR A 101 -5.65 -1.47 7.50
C TYR A 101 -6.25 -2.51 6.57
N ASN A 102 -6.74 -2.08 5.41
CA ASN A 102 -7.09 -2.97 4.30
C ASN A 102 -5.93 -2.99 3.32
N ILE A 103 -5.49 -4.19 2.94
CA ILE A 103 -4.30 -4.41 2.13
C ILE A 103 -4.72 -5.16 0.87
N LYS A 104 -4.40 -4.60 -0.29
CA LYS A 104 -4.61 -5.22 -1.60
C LYS A 104 -3.26 -5.55 -2.21
N LEU A 105 -3.05 -6.82 -2.54
CA LEU A 105 -1.85 -7.32 -3.21
C LEU A 105 -2.17 -7.67 -4.66
N SER A 106 -1.24 -7.34 -5.55
CA SER A 106 -1.27 -7.80 -6.94
C SER A 106 0.09 -8.37 -7.28
N LEU A 107 0.17 -9.69 -7.41
CA LEU A 107 1.43 -10.41 -7.58
C LEU A 107 1.63 -10.78 -9.04
N CYS A 108 2.86 -10.62 -9.53
CA CYS A 108 3.25 -11.22 -10.79
C CYS A 108 3.51 -12.70 -10.60
N GLU A 109 3.15 -13.51 -11.59
CA GLU A 109 3.55 -14.91 -11.58
C GLU A 109 5.09 -15.03 -11.57
N LYS A 110 5.60 -15.98 -10.78
CA LYS A 110 7.04 -16.25 -10.66
C LYS A 110 7.32 -17.71 -10.96
N SER A 111 7.95 -17.93 -12.11
CA SER A 111 8.47 -19.22 -12.55
C SER A 111 9.92 -19.36 -12.11
N GLU A 112 10.14 -19.73 -10.86
CA GLU A 112 11.42 -20.33 -10.46
C GLU A 112 11.21 -21.84 -10.50
N PHE A 113 11.73 -22.43 -11.58
CA PHE A 113 11.43 -23.79 -12.02
C PHE A 113 12.05 -24.84 -11.07
N TYR A 114 11.26 -25.32 -10.12
CA TYR A 114 11.45 -26.68 -9.60
C TYR A 114 10.35 -27.56 -10.21
N ARG A 115 10.72 -28.49 -11.10
CA ARG A 115 9.80 -29.43 -11.78
C ARG A 115 8.66 -28.78 -12.59
N GLY A 116 8.89 -27.60 -13.17
CA GLY A 116 7.91 -26.96 -14.08
C GLY A 116 6.77 -26.19 -13.40
N MET A 117 6.72 -26.11 -12.08
CA MET A 117 5.66 -25.43 -11.32
C MET A 117 6.06 -23.99 -10.95
N LYS A 118 5.10 -23.06 -10.95
CA LYS A 118 5.37 -21.68 -10.53
C LYS A 118 5.32 -21.58 -9.00
N ILE A 119 6.25 -20.80 -8.43
CA ILE A 119 6.26 -20.46 -7.01
C ILE A 119 5.05 -19.58 -6.66
N ILE A 120 4.79 -18.61 -7.53
CA ILE A 120 3.64 -17.74 -7.50
C ILE A 120 2.88 -17.98 -8.80
N GLY A 121 1.76 -18.66 -8.70
CA GLY A 121 0.88 -19.01 -9.82
C GLY A 121 -0.53 -19.29 -9.31
N PRO A 122 -1.54 -19.34 -10.21
CA PRO A 122 -2.90 -19.72 -9.84
C PRO A 122 -2.98 -21.11 -9.19
N GLU A 123 -2.02 -21.99 -9.46
CA GLU A 123 -1.91 -23.35 -8.92
C GLU A 123 -1.25 -23.42 -7.53
N SER A 124 -0.53 -22.37 -7.10
CA SER A 124 0.43 -22.46 -5.98
C SER A 124 -0.15 -22.21 -4.58
N LYS A 125 -1.50 -22.22 -4.45
CA LYS A 125 -2.28 -21.96 -3.21
C LYS A 125 -1.49 -21.23 -2.13
N LEU A 126 -1.39 -19.91 -2.25
CA LEU A 126 -0.65 -19.08 -1.32
C LEU A 126 -1.44 -18.92 -0.01
N THR A 127 -0.79 -19.15 1.13
CA THR A 127 -1.43 -19.09 2.46
C THR A 127 -0.52 -18.41 3.48
N LYS A 128 -1.02 -18.18 4.71
CA LYS A 128 -0.25 -17.63 5.84
C LYS A 128 0.46 -16.30 5.52
N PHE A 129 -0.26 -15.39 4.88
CA PHE A 129 0.25 -14.05 4.60
C PHE A 129 0.52 -13.31 5.91
N ARG A 130 1.69 -12.72 6.03
CA ARG A 130 2.08 -11.90 7.19
C ARG A 130 3.08 -10.83 6.80
N ILE A 131 3.11 -9.76 7.58
CA ILE A 131 4.18 -8.77 7.60
C ILE A 131 5.06 -9.18 8.80
N PRO A 132 6.15 -9.95 8.59
CA PRO A 132 6.92 -10.59 9.66
C PRO A 132 7.67 -9.61 10.57
N GLY A 133 7.91 -8.39 10.08
CA GLY A 133 8.56 -7.32 10.81
C GLY A 133 7.74 -6.04 10.78
N GLN A 134 8.43 -4.91 10.68
CA GLN A 134 7.84 -3.59 10.59
C GLN A 134 7.79 -3.13 9.13
N MET A 135 6.60 -2.77 8.66
CA MET A 135 6.42 -2.04 7.41
C MET A 135 6.21 -0.57 7.74
N ILE A 136 7.02 0.28 7.11
CA ILE A 136 7.07 1.72 7.37
C ILE A 136 6.28 2.44 6.28
N LEU A 137 5.23 3.15 6.69
CA LEU A 137 4.39 3.94 5.81
C LEU A 137 4.70 5.42 6.01
N GLY A 138 5.13 6.06 4.94
CA GLY A 138 5.48 7.48 4.89
C GLY A 138 4.40 8.32 4.19
N GLY A 139 4.29 9.59 4.58
CA GLY A 139 3.52 10.59 3.83
C GLY A 139 4.29 11.06 2.60
N SER A 140 3.62 11.45 1.52
CA SER A 140 4.30 12.03 0.35
C SER A 140 3.75 13.41 0.04
N TYR A 141 4.63 14.36 -0.22
CA TYR A 141 4.27 15.73 -0.61
C TYR A 141 3.89 15.83 -2.10
N ASN A 142 4.22 14.82 -2.92
CA ASN A 142 4.06 14.86 -4.39
C ASN A 142 3.52 13.55 -4.98
N CYS A 143 2.85 12.72 -4.17
CA CYS A 143 2.25 11.48 -4.62
C CYS A 143 0.81 11.47 -4.15
N PRO A 144 -0.15 11.09 -5.02
CA PRO A 144 -1.55 11.06 -4.62
C PRO A 144 -1.78 9.95 -3.57
N LEU A 145 -0.86 8.98 -3.50
CA LEU A 145 -0.73 7.98 -2.43
C LEU A 145 0.36 8.39 -1.42
N GLY A 146 0.22 7.99 -0.16
CA GLY A 146 1.37 7.75 0.70
C GLY A 146 2.28 6.65 0.12
N HIS A 147 3.46 6.47 0.69
CA HIS A 147 4.41 5.48 0.19
C HIS A 147 4.80 4.48 1.26
N ILE A 148 5.26 3.31 0.82
CA ILE A 148 5.90 2.31 1.67
C ILE A 148 7.40 2.55 1.57
N ASP A 149 8.01 3.04 2.66
CA ASP A 149 9.45 3.30 2.74
C ASP A 149 10.24 1.99 2.68
N SER A 150 9.78 1.02 3.46
CA SER A 150 10.34 -0.32 3.55
C SER A 150 9.28 -1.26 4.11
N GLY A 151 9.22 -2.48 3.59
CA GLY A 151 8.35 -3.50 4.12
C GLY A 151 8.47 -4.81 3.38
N HIS A 152 8.20 -5.90 4.10
CA HIS A 152 8.15 -7.25 3.54
C HIS A 152 6.80 -7.88 3.81
N VAL A 153 6.28 -8.63 2.83
CA VAL A 153 5.22 -9.61 3.05
C VAL A 153 5.80 -11.00 2.83
N THR A 154 5.53 -11.91 3.77
CA THR A 154 5.82 -13.33 3.60
C THR A 154 4.54 -14.11 3.47
N PHE A 155 4.57 -15.17 2.67
CA PHE A 155 3.49 -16.15 2.52
C PHE A 155 4.12 -17.54 2.34
N LYS A 156 3.29 -18.57 2.49
CA LYS A 156 3.65 -19.97 2.25
C LYS A 156 3.02 -20.44 0.94
N SER A 157 3.82 -21.08 0.10
CA SER A 157 3.34 -21.83 -1.09
C SER A 157 3.14 -23.30 -0.73
N ASN A 158 2.13 -23.96 -1.29
CA ASN A 158 1.89 -25.39 -1.03
C ASN A 158 2.90 -26.31 -1.75
N HIS A 159 3.53 -25.86 -2.83
CA HIS A 159 4.42 -26.68 -3.66
C HIS A 159 5.88 -26.71 -3.18
N PHE A 160 6.30 -25.70 -2.42
CA PHE A 160 7.69 -25.50 -2.02
C PHE A 160 7.91 -25.79 -0.52
N GLY A 161 7.02 -26.57 0.12
CA GLY A 161 7.14 -26.93 1.54
C GLY A 161 6.79 -25.79 2.52
N ILE A 162 7.28 -25.86 3.75
CA ILE A 162 7.14 -24.77 4.74
C ILE A 162 8.22 -23.71 4.48
N GLU A 163 8.17 -23.07 3.32
CA GLU A 163 9.06 -21.94 3.01
C GLU A 163 8.25 -20.64 2.98
N SER A 164 8.75 -19.65 3.73
CA SER A 164 8.19 -18.31 3.77
C SER A 164 8.93 -17.43 2.78
N LEU A 165 8.24 -16.97 1.74
CA LEU A 165 8.87 -16.19 0.67
C LEU A 165 8.63 -14.69 0.88
N PRO A 166 9.69 -13.90 1.18
CA PRO A 166 9.53 -12.46 1.37
C PRO A 166 9.42 -11.73 0.03
N ILE A 167 8.47 -10.80 -0.06
CA ILE A 167 8.40 -9.78 -1.12
C ILE A 167 8.62 -8.43 -0.48
N SER A 168 9.69 -7.75 -0.89
CA SER A 168 10.00 -6.39 -0.46
C SER A 168 9.24 -5.36 -1.28
N PHE A 169 8.70 -4.34 -0.62
CA PHE A 169 8.03 -3.22 -1.25
C PHE A 169 8.77 -1.91 -0.95
N GLU A 170 8.87 -1.08 -1.98
CA GLU A 170 9.39 0.29 -1.96
C GLU A 170 8.34 1.23 -2.57
N GLY A 171 8.47 2.54 -2.34
CA GLY A 171 7.49 3.53 -2.77
C GLY A 171 7.15 3.45 -4.27
N VAL A 172 5.86 3.54 -4.61
CA VAL A 172 5.43 3.61 -6.02
C VAL A 172 5.81 4.92 -6.70
N CYS A 173 6.05 5.97 -5.91
CA CYS A 173 6.43 7.29 -6.36
C CYS A 173 7.95 7.58 -6.24
N SER A 174 8.74 6.63 -5.73
CA SER A 174 10.21 6.74 -5.72
C SER A 174 10.80 6.31 -7.07
N GLY A 175 11.75 7.10 -7.58
CA GLY A 175 12.45 6.84 -8.85
C GLY A 175 11.77 7.45 -10.10
N PRO A 176 12.35 7.23 -11.30
CA PRO A 176 11.92 7.89 -12.55
C PRO A 176 10.49 7.52 -12.98
N THR A 177 10.04 6.30 -12.66
CA THR A 177 8.65 5.88 -12.89
C THR A 177 7.65 6.55 -11.94
N GLY A 178 8.11 6.91 -10.74
CA GLY A 178 7.32 7.63 -9.74
C GLY A 178 7.06 9.09 -10.10
N GLN A 179 8.03 9.78 -10.70
CA GLN A 179 7.84 11.16 -11.18
C GLN A 179 6.77 11.26 -12.28
N GLN A 180 6.72 10.29 -13.21
CA GLN A 180 5.66 10.23 -14.22
C GLN A 180 4.30 9.84 -13.62
N PHE A 181 4.28 9.10 -12.50
CA PHE A 181 3.04 8.83 -11.78
C PHE A 181 2.51 10.09 -11.09
N ALA A 182 3.37 10.79 -10.35
CA ALA A 182 3.05 12.06 -9.73
C ALA A 182 2.48 13.08 -10.73
N ARG A 183 3.08 13.22 -11.92
CA ARG A 183 2.59 14.15 -12.95
C ARG A 183 1.19 13.84 -13.49
N ASN A 184 0.83 12.55 -13.57
CA ASN A 184 -0.45 12.13 -14.15
C ASN A 184 -1.62 12.25 -13.17
N PHE A 185 -1.34 12.44 -11.87
CA PHE A 185 -2.34 12.43 -10.81
C PHE A 185 -2.24 13.62 -9.83
N GLY A 186 -1.19 14.42 -9.92
CA GLY A 186 -0.90 15.56 -9.06
C GLY A 186 -1.13 16.92 -9.75
N ARG A 187 -2.19 17.04 -10.56
CA ARG A 187 -2.72 18.33 -11.02
C ARG A 187 -4.16 18.48 -10.56
#